data_AF-A0A7W0LSB3-F1
#
_entry.id   AF-A0A7W0LSB3-F1
#
_cell.length_a   1.000
_cell.length_b   1.000
_cell.length_c   1.000
_cell.angle_alpha   90.00
_cell.angle_beta   90.00
_cell.angle_gamma   90.00
#
_symmetry.space_group_name_H-M   'P 1'
#
loop_
_entity.id
_entity.type
_entity.pdbx_description
1 polymer ?
#
loop_
_entity_poly.entity_id
_entity_poly.type
_entity_poly.pdbx_seq_one_letter_code
_entity_poly.pdbx_strand_id
1 'polypeptide(L)'
;MLVLAVGFVVLSLFTSKLLAPGRPTVAKSAPYESGIIPSREPPERFPVRFYLVAMIFIIFDIEIIFLYPWAVIYRELGTFGLVEMLLFAAAVFVSFLYLISRGALDWGPVRRRRPPEGAVDPARTTTSTVRRVGLDGRESAAVVEPEPEAHPEEVRA
;
A
#
# COMPACT_ATOMS: atom_id res chain seq x y z
N MET A 1 -36.27 1.57 7.62
CA MET A 1 -34.86 1.96 7.77
C MET A 1 -34.01 1.58 6.57
N LEU A 2 -34.01 0.32 6.10
CA LEU A 2 -33.23 -0.08 4.91
C LEU A 2 -33.58 0.72 3.64
N VAL A 3 -34.88 0.90 3.35
CA VAL A 3 -35.34 1.72 2.20
C VAL A 3 -34.85 3.16 2.29
N LEU A 4 -34.89 3.75 3.49
CA LEU A 4 -34.40 5.12 3.72
C LEU A 4 -32.87 5.20 3.56
N ALA A 5 -32.13 4.23 4.06
CA ALA A 5 -30.66 4.18 3.94
C ALA A 5 -30.21 4.04 2.48
N VAL A 6 -30.80 3.09 1.75
CA VAL A 6 -30.53 2.90 0.31
C VAL A 6 -30.97 4.14 -0.47
N GLY A 7 -32.16 4.66 -0.17
CA GLY A 7 -32.67 5.88 -0.79
C GLY A 7 -31.74 7.07 -0.59
N PHE A 8 -31.20 7.25 0.62
CA PHE A 8 -30.25 8.31 0.93
C PHE A 8 -28.94 8.17 0.16
N VAL A 9 -28.36 6.97 0.08
CA VAL A 9 -27.13 6.73 -0.71
C VAL A 9 -27.36 7.03 -2.19
N VAL A 10 -28.43 6.51 -2.77
CA VAL A 10 -28.75 6.72 -4.20
C VAL A 10 -29.00 8.20 -4.48
N LEU A 11 -29.81 8.86 -3.65
CA LEU A 11 -30.11 10.28 -3.81
C LEU A 11 -28.84 11.14 -3.68
N SER A 12 -28.00 10.87 -2.69
CA SER A 12 -26.75 11.60 -2.47
C SER A 12 -25.80 11.48 -3.66
N LEU A 13 -25.61 10.27 -4.19
CA LEU A 13 -24.79 10.05 -5.39
C LEU A 13 -25.40 10.72 -6.62
N PHE A 14 -26.72 10.69 -6.78
CA PHE A 14 -27.41 11.32 -7.89
C PHE A 14 -27.27 12.85 -7.86
N THR A 15 -27.52 13.47 -6.70
CA THR A 15 -27.33 14.91 -6.49
C THR A 15 -25.87 15.31 -6.68
N SER A 16 -24.92 14.53 -6.15
CA SER A 16 -23.49 14.76 -6.35
C SER A 16 -23.12 14.76 -7.83
N LYS A 17 -23.62 13.78 -8.60
CA LYS A 17 -23.34 13.69 -10.04
C LYS A 17 -23.97 14.84 -10.84
N LEU A 18 -25.15 15.33 -10.45
CA LEU A 18 -25.85 16.41 -11.16
C LEU A 18 -25.26 17.79 -10.86
N LEU A 19 -24.81 18.04 -9.63
CA LEU A 19 -24.26 19.32 -9.20
C LEU A 19 -22.74 19.43 -9.43
N ALA A 20 -22.02 18.31 -9.56
CA ALA A 20 -20.57 18.32 -9.73
C ALA A 20 -20.14 18.88 -11.11
N PRO A 21 -19.16 19.81 -11.16
CA PRO A 21 -18.60 20.29 -12.42
C PRO A 21 -17.86 19.17 -13.19
N GLY A 22 -18.42 18.76 -14.33
CA GLY A 22 -17.82 17.77 -15.22
C GLY A 22 -16.67 18.33 -16.05
N ARG A 23 -15.43 18.28 -15.53
CA ARG A 23 -14.21 18.60 -16.31
C ARG A 23 -13.27 17.39 -16.40
N PRO A 24 -13.61 16.39 -17.23
CA PRO A 24 -12.74 15.23 -17.45
C PRO A 24 -11.48 15.67 -18.21
N THR A 25 -10.32 15.21 -17.75
CA THR A 25 -9.05 15.36 -18.45
C THR A 25 -8.27 14.07 -18.27
N VAL A 26 -7.44 13.72 -19.25
CA VAL A 26 -6.63 12.49 -19.26
C VAL A 26 -5.82 12.36 -17.96
N ALA A 27 -5.31 13.47 -17.44
CA ALA A 27 -4.57 13.50 -16.18
C ALA A 27 -5.41 13.21 -14.92
N LYS A 28 -6.72 13.53 -14.91
CA LYS A 28 -7.63 13.25 -13.78
C LYS A 28 -8.15 11.82 -13.78
N SER A 29 -8.16 11.17 -14.95
CA SER A 29 -8.54 9.76 -15.09
C SER A 29 -7.36 8.81 -14.98
N ALA A 30 -6.12 9.32 -14.98
CA ALA A 30 -4.92 8.50 -14.85
C ALA A 30 -4.72 8.04 -13.38
N PRO A 31 -4.17 6.84 -13.16
CA PRO A 31 -3.75 6.40 -11.83
C PRO A 31 -2.78 7.38 -11.17
N TYR A 32 -2.93 7.58 -9.86
CA TYR A 32 -2.02 8.42 -9.10
C TYR A 32 -0.69 7.68 -8.85
N GLU A 33 0.39 8.15 -9.48
CA GLU A 33 1.75 7.60 -9.29
C GLU A 33 2.75 8.67 -8.80
N SER A 34 2.35 9.52 -7.85
CA SER A 34 3.24 10.56 -7.29
C SER A 34 3.87 11.52 -8.32
N GLY A 35 3.24 11.69 -9.49
CA GLY A 35 3.65 12.64 -10.52
C GLY A 35 4.47 12.06 -11.68
N ILE A 36 4.71 10.74 -11.71
CA ILE A 36 5.31 10.06 -12.87
C ILE A 36 4.24 9.45 -13.78
N ILE A 37 4.57 9.31 -15.07
CA ILE A 37 3.69 8.63 -16.03
C ILE A 37 3.94 7.12 -15.90
N PRO A 38 2.89 6.30 -15.67
CA PRO A 38 3.04 4.85 -15.59
C PRO A 38 3.65 4.32 -16.88
N SER A 39 4.84 3.76 -16.77
CA SER A 39 5.57 3.15 -17.89
C SER A 39 5.39 1.63 -17.94
N ARG A 40 5.06 1.01 -16.81
CA ARG A 40 4.87 -0.43 -16.67
C ARG A 40 4.00 -0.73 -15.47
N GLU A 41 3.07 -1.68 -15.62
CA GLU A 41 2.31 -2.20 -14.49
C GLU A 41 3.27 -2.81 -13.44
N PRO A 42 3.14 -2.44 -12.16
CA PRO A 42 3.94 -3.02 -11.10
C PRO A 42 3.72 -4.55 -11.06
N PRO A 43 4.79 -5.37 -10.93
CA PRO A 43 4.61 -6.81 -10.73
C PRO A 43 3.89 -7.03 -9.40
N GLU A 44 2.65 -7.52 -9.49
CA GLU A 44 1.78 -7.69 -8.34
C GLU A 44 2.23 -8.89 -7.51
N ARG A 45 2.92 -8.60 -6.40
CA ARG A 45 3.21 -9.60 -5.37
C ARG A 45 2.09 -9.53 -4.36
N PHE A 46 1.05 -10.35 -4.49
CA PHE A 46 0.00 -10.46 -3.47
C PHE A 46 0.50 -11.27 -2.27
N PRO A 47 0.73 -10.65 -1.10
CA PRO A 47 1.04 -11.41 0.09
C PRO A 47 -0.24 -12.12 0.60
N VAL A 48 -0.29 -13.44 0.49
CA VAL A 48 -1.37 -14.31 1.07
C VAL A 48 -1.39 -14.36 2.60
N ARG A 49 -0.73 -13.41 3.28
CA ARG A 49 -0.59 -13.37 4.74
C ARG A 49 -1.93 -13.21 5.46
N PHE A 50 -2.90 -12.60 4.79
CA PHE A 50 -4.25 -12.40 5.32
C PHE A 50 -5.14 -13.66 5.24
N TYR A 51 -4.70 -14.71 4.53
CA TYR A 51 -5.48 -15.93 4.39
C TYR A 51 -5.69 -16.65 5.74
N LEU A 52 -4.67 -16.67 6.61
CA LEU A 52 -4.80 -17.30 7.93
C LEU A 52 -5.84 -16.60 8.79
N VAL A 53 -5.88 -15.27 8.76
CA VAL A 53 -6.89 -14.47 9.46
C VAL A 53 -8.29 -14.74 8.89
N ALA A 54 -8.44 -14.79 7.56
CA ALA A 54 -9.71 -15.10 6.92
C ALA A 54 -10.21 -16.51 7.26
N MET A 55 -9.32 -17.50 7.27
CA MET A 55 -9.66 -18.88 7.63
C MET A 55 -10.10 -19.00 9.09
N ILE A 56 -9.41 -18.33 10.02
CA ILE A 56 -9.82 -18.27 11.43
C ILE A 56 -11.20 -17.61 11.56
N PHE A 57 -11.44 -16.51 10.84
CA PHE A 57 -12.72 -15.82 10.86
C PHE A 57 -13.87 -16.72 10.39
N ILE A 58 -13.67 -17.50 9.32
CA ILE A 58 -14.69 -18.46 8.84
C ILE A 58 -15.02 -19.51 9.90
N ILE A 59 -14.01 -20.05 10.59
CA ILE A 59 -14.23 -21.05 11.65
C ILE A 59 -15.00 -20.45 12.82
N PHE A 60 -14.66 -19.22 13.23
CA PHE A 60 -15.36 -18.51 14.31
C PHE A 60 -16.79 -18.09 13.91
N ASP A 61 -17.03 -17.71 12.66
CA ASP A 61 -18.39 -17.42 12.15
C ASP A 61 -19.28 -18.66 12.19
N ILE A 62 -18.71 -19.82 11.83
CA ILE A 62 -19.38 -21.12 11.99
C ILE A 62 -19.63 -21.43 13.47
N GLU A 63 -18.76 -21.06 14.40
CA GLU A 63 -19.05 -21.23 15.85
C GLU A 63 -20.29 -20.41 16.28
N ILE A 64 -20.39 -19.16 15.82
CA ILE A 64 -21.53 -18.29 16.11
C ILE A 64 -22.83 -18.84 15.51
N ILE A 65 -22.79 -19.42 14.31
CA ILE A 65 -24.00 -20.00 13.69
C ILE A 65 -24.59 -21.14 14.53
N PHE A 66 -23.76 -21.85 15.30
CA PHE A 66 -24.21 -22.90 16.22
C PHE A 66 -24.63 -22.36 17.58
N LEU A 67 -23.98 -21.30 18.05
CA LEU A 67 -24.37 -20.61 19.28
C LEU A 67 -25.75 -19.98 19.17
N TYR A 68 -26.14 -19.49 17.99
CA TYR A 68 -27.39 -18.75 17.82
C TYR A 68 -28.66 -19.59 18.07
N PRO A 69 -28.87 -20.76 17.42
CA PRO A 69 -30.01 -21.61 17.71
C PRO A 69 -30.05 -22.05 19.17
N TRP A 70 -28.92 -22.47 19.73
CA TRP A 70 -28.81 -22.85 21.14
C TRP A 70 -29.22 -21.71 22.08
N ALA A 71 -28.78 -20.48 21.81
CA ALA A 71 -29.16 -19.32 22.62
C ALA A 71 -30.67 -19.07 22.58
N VAL A 72 -31.32 -19.32 21.43
CA VAL A 72 -32.78 -19.21 21.29
C VAL A 72 -33.52 -20.26 22.11
N ILE A 73 -33.03 -21.51 22.15
CA ILE A 73 -33.69 -22.63 22.86
C ILE A 73 -33.06 -22.95 24.23
N TYR A 74 -32.21 -22.06 24.76
CA TYR A 74 -31.44 -22.30 25.99
C TYR A 74 -32.32 -22.72 27.19
N ARG A 75 -33.55 -22.20 27.26
CA ARG A 75 -34.50 -22.53 28.34
C ARG A 75 -34.98 -23.98 28.31
N GLU A 76 -35.04 -24.60 27.13
CA GLU A 76 -35.50 -25.98 26.96
C GLU A 76 -34.36 -26.99 27.26
N LEU A 77 -33.13 -26.64 26.90
CA LEU A 77 -31.96 -27.50 27.14
C LEU A 77 -31.37 -27.34 28.55
N GLY A 78 -31.57 -26.19 29.20
CA GLY A 78 -31.10 -25.91 30.55
C GLY A 78 -29.60 -26.15 30.75
N THR A 79 -29.23 -26.83 31.83
CA THR A 79 -27.83 -27.11 32.19
C THR A 79 -27.15 -28.08 31.24
N PHE A 80 -27.89 -28.99 30.62
CA PHE A 80 -27.34 -29.93 29.66
C PHE A 80 -26.79 -29.19 28.43
N GLY A 81 -27.62 -28.34 27.81
CA GLY A 81 -27.18 -27.53 26.67
C GLY A 81 -26.05 -26.57 27.04
N LEU A 82 -26.02 -26.05 28.28
CA LEU A 82 -24.91 -25.22 28.74
C LEU A 82 -23.58 -25.98 28.72
N VAL A 83 -23.55 -27.20 29.26
CA VAL A 83 -22.34 -28.02 29.30
C VAL A 83 -21.89 -28.41 27.90
N GLU A 84 -22.81 -28.83 27.03
CA GLU A 84 -22.49 -29.18 25.65
C GLU A 84 -21.93 -27.97 24.88
N MET A 85 -22.54 -26.80 25.02
CA MET A 85 -22.09 -25.60 24.33
C MET A 85 -20.73 -25.12 24.84
N LEU A 86 -20.48 -25.25 26.15
CA LEU A 86 -19.20 -24.88 26.74
C LEU A 86 -18.08 -25.83 26.30
N LEU A 87 -18.38 -27.13 26.17
CA LEU A 87 -17.46 -28.12 25.59
C LEU A 87 -17.16 -27.84 24.11
N PHE A 88 -18.18 -27.52 23.33
CA PHE A 88 -18.04 -27.15 21.92
C PHE A 88 -17.16 -25.89 21.75
N ALA A 89 -17.50 -24.81 22.46
CA ALA A 89 -16.74 -23.56 22.43
C ALA A 89 -15.30 -23.78 22.92
N ALA A 90 -15.08 -24.53 24.00
CA ALA A 90 -13.75 -24.81 24.51
C ALA A 90 -12.87 -25.56 23.49
N ALA A 91 -13.42 -26.53 22.76
CA ALA A 91 -12.67 -27.27 21.74
C ALA A 91 -12.21 -26.37 20.57
N VAL A 92 -13.08 -25.49 20.11
CA VAL A 92 -12.75 -24.51 19.06
C VAL A 92 -11.77 -23.46 19.59
N PHE A 93 -12.00 -22.96 20.81
CA PHE A 93 -11.16 -21.97 21.47
C PHE A 93 -9.72 -22.45 21.68
N VAL A 94 -9.52 -23.71 22.07
CA VAL A 94 -8.17 -24.31 22.18
C VAL A 94 -7.48 -24.35 20.81
N SER A 95 -8.21 -24.70 19.74
CA SER A 95 -7.68 -24.69 18.38
C SER A 95 -7.28 -23.28 17.92
N PHE A 96 -8.08 -22.27 18.28
CA PHE A 96 -7.80 -20.86 18.03
C PHE A 96 -6.53 -20.39 18.76
N LEU A 97 -6.42 -20.68 20.07
CA LEU A 97 -5.23 -20.35 20.85
C LEU A 97 -3.97 -21.01 20.28
N TYR A 98 -4.07 -22.26 19.82
CA TYR A 98 -2.98 -22.94 19.15
C TYR A 98 -2.53 -22.21 17.87
N LEU A 99 -3.47 -21.77 17.02
CA LEU A 99 -3.14 -21.04 15.80
C LEU A 99 -2.44 -19.70 16.08
N ILE A 100 -2.92 -18.96 17.08
CA ILE A 100 -2.27 -17.72 17.53
C ILE A 100 -0.85 -17.99 18.01
N SER A 101 -0.68 -19.02 18.84
CA SER A 101 0.63 -19.41 19.38
C SER A 101 1.62 -19.82 18.28
N ARG A 102 1.13 -20.26 17.13
CA ARG A 102 1.91 -20.64 15.94
C ARG A 102 2.22 -19.46 15.00
N GLY A 103 1.88 -18.23 15.39
CA GLY A 103 2.15 -17.05 14.59
C GLY A 103 1.20 -16.90 13.41
N ALA A 104 -0.04 -17.43 13.49
CA ALA A 104 -1.06 -17.19 12.46
C ALA A 104 -1.37 -15.69 12.28
N LEU A 105 -1.09 -14.92 13.32
CA LEU A 105 -1.17 -13.47 13.35
C LEU A 105 0.16 -12.81 13.01
N ASP A 106 1.31 -13.45 12.80
CA ASP A 106 2.56 -12.71 12.60
C ASP A 106 2.65 -12.03 11.22
N TRP A 107 2.55 -10.70 11.20
CA TRP A 107 2.68 -9.87 9.99
C TRP A 107 4.14 -9.50 9.65
N GLY A 108 5.11 -10.16 10.29
CA GLY A 108 6.53 -9.79 10.29
C GLY A 108 7.12 -9.51 8.90
N PRO A 109 8.10 -8.59 8.78
CA PRO A 109 8.63 -8.13 7.50
C PRO A 109 9.06 -9.30 6.61
N VAL A 110 8.72 -9.23 5.31
CA VAL A 110 9.20 -10.20 4.31
C VAL A 110 10.72 -10.29 4.48
N ARG A 111 11.23 -11.46 4.89
CA ARG A 111 12.66 -11.72 5.09
C ARG A 111 13.40 -11.29 3.83
N ARG A 112 14.03 -10.11 3.85
CA ARG A 112 14.85 -9.64 2.73
C ARG A 112 15.92 -10.69 2.57
N ARG A 113 15.97 -11.36 1.41
CA ARG A 113 17.13 -12.20 1.08
C ARG A 113 18.35 -11.28 1.22
N ARG A 114 19.26 -11.64 2.12
CA ARG A 114 20.55 -10.97 2.24
C ARG A 114 21.18 -11.03 0.84
N PRO A 115 21.58 -9.89 0.24
CA PRO A 115 22.34 -9.94 -1.01
C PRO A 115 23.53 -10.89 -0.83
N PRO A 116 23.89 -11.67 -1.85
CA PRO A 116 25.08 -12.53 -1.76
C PRO A 116 26.28 -11.68 -1.34
N GLU A 117 27.06 -12.22 -0.41
CA GLU A 117 28.27 -11.59 0.12
C GLU A 117 29.22 -11.33 -1.06
N GLY A 118 29.49 -10.05 -1.37
CA GLY A 118 30.22 -9.62 -2.57
C GLY A 118 29.40 -8.90 -3.65
N ALA A 119 28.10 -8.69 -3.48
CA ALA A 119 27.28 -7.90 -4.42
C ALA A 119 27.62 -6.38 -4.44
N VAL A 120 28.56 -5.94 -3.61
CA VAL A 120 29.03 -4.56 -3.53
C VAL A 120 30.50 -4.55 -3.90
N ASP A 121 30.83 -3.91 -5.03
CA ASP A 121 32.21 -3.75 -5.48
C ASP A 121 32.99 -2.89 -4.46
N PRO A 122 34.12 -3.37 -3.91
CA PRO A 122 34.94 -2.62 -2.96
C PRO A 122 35.52 -1.32 -3.54
N ALA A 123 35.52 -1.14 -4.87
CA ALA A 123 35.90 0.11 -5.52
C ALA A 123 34.76 1.17 -5.56
N ARG A 124 33.56 0.85 -5.04
CA ARG A 124 32.40 1.76 -5.04
C ARG A 124 32.63 2.93 -4.08
N THR A 125 32.89 4.11 -4.63
CA THR A 125 32.98 5.39 -3.89
C THR A 125 31.69 6.21 -4.06
N THR A 126 31.38 7.10 -3.11
CA THR A 126 30.24 8.04 -3.16
C THR A 126 30.18 8.87 -4.45
N THR A 127 31.33 9.12 -5.07
CA THR A 127 31.47 9.86 -6.32
C THR A 127 31.02 9.08 -7.58
N SER A 128 31.15 7.75 -7.60
CA SER A 128 30.80 6.95 -8.80
C SER A 128 29.34 6.50 -8.84
N THR A 129 28.65 6.55 -7.69
CA THR A 129 27.25 6.10 -7.58
C THR A 129 26.26 7.18 -8.04
N VAL A 130 26.66 8.45 -7.98
CA VAL A 130 25.81 9.57 -8.43
C VAL A 130 26.01 9.75 -9.94
N ARG A 131 25.04 9.27 -10.72
CA ARG A 131 24.89 9.75 -12.11
C ARG A 131 24.66 11.25 -12.00
N ARG A 132 25.63 12.06 -12.42
CA ARG A 132 25.46 13.52 -12.53
C ARG A 132 24.42 13.76 -13.61
N VAL A 133 23.17 13.98 -13.21
CA VAL A 133 22.07 14.35 -14.10
C VAL A 133 21.94 15.88 -14.06
N GLY A 134 21.86 16.53 -15.23
CA GLY A 134 21.55 17.95 -15.34
C GLY A 134 22.76 18.89 -15.40
N LEU A 135 23.61 18.75 -16.41
CA LEU A 135 24.51 19.83 -16.85
C LEU A 135 24.09 20.44 -18.20
N ASP A 136 23.13 19.84 -18.89
CA ASP A 136 22.61 20.39 -20.16
C ASP A 136 21.77 21.64 -19.85
N GLY A 137 22.33 22.82 -20.14
CA GLY A 137 21.63 24.10 -20.01
C GLY A 137 22.33 25.19 -19.19
N ARG A 138 23.54 24.96 -18.66
CA ARG A 138 24.39 26.08 -18.22
C ARG A 138 25.19 26.60 -19.42
N GLU A 139 24.57 27.46 -20.22
CA GLU A 139 25.30 28.31 -21.15
C GLU A 139 26.36 29.11 -20.37
N SER A 140 27.54 29.19 -20.96
CA SER A 140 28.76 29.84 -20.48
C SER A 140 28.50 31.20 -19.84
N ALA A 141 28.31 31.24 -18.52
CA ALA A 141 28.48 32.45 -17.76
C ALA A 141 29.99 32.66 -17.54
N ALA A 142 30.49 33.78 -18.07
CA ALA A 142 31.82 34.36 -17.88
C ALA A 142 32.95 33.78 -18.75
N VAL A 143 33.15 34.36 -19.94
CA VAL A 143 34.36 35.15 -20.28
C VAL A 143 33.94 36.24 -21.27
N VAL A 144 33.66 37.45 -20.77
CA VAL A 144 33.72 38.66 -21.62
C VAL A 144 35.17 39.11 -21.52
N GLU A 145 35.98 38.80 -22.54
CA GLU A 145 37.35 39.31 -22.65
C GLU A 145 37.30 40.83 -22.85
N PRO A 146 38.16 41.62 -22.18
CA PRO A 146 38.28 43.03 -22.48
C PRO A 146 38.94 43.22 -23.86
N GLU A 147 38.32 44.09 -24.66
CA GLU A 147 38.73 44.49 -26.01
C GLU A 147 40.19 45.02 -26.03
N PRO A 148 41.02 44.65 -27.02
CA PRO A 148 42.40 45.12 -27.07
C PRO A 148 42.47 46.58 -27.54
N GLU A 149 42.99 47.42 -26.65
CA GLU A 149 43.32 48.82 -26.90
C GLU A 149 44.42 48.92 -27.98
N ALA A 150 44.12 49.59 -29.09
CA ALA A 150 45.06 49.76 -30.20
C ALA A 150 46.22 50.69 -29.80
N HIS A 151 47.44 50.15 -29.78
CA HIS A 151 48.65 50.93 -29.59
C HIS A 151 49.03 51.63 -30.92
N PRO A 152 49.31 52.95 -30.93
CA PRO A 152 49.73 53.65 -32.13
C PRO A 152 51.14 53.22 -32.56
N GLU A 153 51.32 53.05 -33.87
CA GLU A 153 52.59 52.81 -34.55
C GLU A 153 53.54 54.00 -34.37
N GLU A 154 54.70 53.77 -33.76
CA GLU A 154 55.90 54.55 -34.06
C GLU A 154 56.65 53.85 -35.22
N VAL A 155 57.06 54.61 -36.25
CA VAL A 155 58.48 54.87 -36.59
C VAL A 155 58.64 55.39 -38.04
N ARG A 156 59.04 56.68 -38.11
CA ARG A 156 59.99 57.37 -39.03
C ARG A 156 59.69 57.56 -40.53
N ALA A 157 59.63 58.84 -40.92
CA ALA A 157 60.71 59.54 -41.66
C ALA A 157 60.59 61.05 -41.46
#